data_AF-A0A174R211-F1
#
_entry.id   AF-A0A174R211-F1
#
_cell.length_a   1.000
_cell.length_b   1.000
_cell.length_c   1.000
_cell.angle_alpha   90.00
_cell.angle_beta   90.00
_cell.angle_gamma   90.00
#
_symmetry.space_group_name_H-M   'P 1'
#
loop_
_entity.id
_entity.type
_entity.pdbx_description
1 polymer ?
#
loop_
_entity_poly.entity_id
_entity_poly.type
_entity_poly.pdbx_seq_one_letter_code
_entity_poly.pdbx_strand_id
1 'polypeptide(L)'
;MKMETSAKLYSLNYSNVKTYLFALLFVAGNIALPQLCHLVPYGGPTLLPIYFFTLIAAYKYGFRVGLLTAVLSPVINHILFAMPSEAVLPIILIKSTLLAGASALAARTVKTVSLLAVLGVILSYQLIGTAFEWMIEGDFYIAVQDFRIGIPGMLIQWFGGYALLKAIAKL
;
A
#
# COMPACT_ATOMS: atom_id res chain seq x y z
N MET A 1 -2.43 33.14 10.03
CA MET A 1 -1.33 32.17 10.22
C MET A 1 -1.93 30.80 10.50
N LYS A 2 -1.89 29.88 9.53
CA LYS A 2 -2.50 28.54 9.67
C LYS A 2 -1.60 27.72 10.59
N MET A 3 -2.10 27.36 11.77
CA MET A 3 -1.37 26.50 12.70
C MET A 3 -1.30 25.10 12.08
N GLU A 4 -0.17 24.77 11.46
CA GLU A 4 0.07 23.40 11.00
C GLU A 4 0.32 22.51 12.22
N THR A 5 -0.75 21.92 12.75
CA THR A 5 -0.62 20.86 13.75
C THR A 5 0.08 19.68 13.09
N SER A 6 1.34 19.44 13.46
CA SER A 6 2.13 18.30 13.00
C SER A 6 1.38 16.98 13.26
N ALA A 7 1.41 16.06 12.30
CA ALA A 7 0.74 14.78 12.42
C ALA A 7 1.48 13.88 13.43
N LYS A 8 0.76 13.13 14.26
CA LYS A 8 1.36 12.09 15.12
C LYS A 8 1.72 10.88 14.28
N LEU A 9 2.97 10.87 13.82
CA LEU A 9 3.56 9.78 13.05
C LEU A 9 4.49 8.98 13.96
N TYR A 10 4.30 7.66 13.97
CA TYR A 10 5.08 6.71 14.75
C TYR A 10 6.12 6.02 13.87
N SER A 11 7.22 5.57 14.48
CA SER A 11 8.20 4.69 13.84
C SER A 11 8.50 3.53 14.77
N LEU A 12 7.57 2.57 14.86
CA LEU A 12 7.65 1.45 15.79
C LEU A 12 8.83 0.51 15.45
N ASN A 13 9.36 -0.16 16.47
CA ASN A 13 10.46 -1.12 16.36
C ASN A 13 9.97 -2.56 16.57
N TYR A 14 10.69 -3.57 16.09
CA TYR A 14 10.31 -4.98 16.23
C TYR A 14 10.23 -5.44 17.69
N SER A 15 10.99 -4.82 18.62
CA SER A 15 10.85 -5.11 20.05
C SER A 15 9.54 -4.61 20.67
N ASN A 16 8.76 -3.78 19.96
CA ASN A 16 7.51 -3.22 20.46
C ASN A 16 6.31 -4.07 20.02
N VAL A 17 5.54 -4.58 20.97
CA VAL A 17 4.32 -5.38 20.72
C VAL A 17 3.32 -4.68 19.79
N LYS A 18 3.24 -3.34 19.84
CA LYS A 18 2.35 -2.55 18.99
C LYS A 18 2.68 -2.71 17.50
N THR A 19 3.93 -3.00 17.14
CA THR A 19 4.32 -3.28 15.75
C THR A 19 3.52 -4.44 15.18
N TYR A 20 3.42 -5.53 15.93
CA TYR A 20 2.70 -6.73 15.51
C TYR A 20 1.19 -6.55 15.60
N LEU A 21 0.69 -5.83 16.61
CA LEU A 21 -0.74 -5.53 16.71
C LEU A 21 -1.24 -4.72 15.51
N PHE A 22 -0.53 -3.65 15.16
CA PHE A 22 -0.90 -2.84 13.99
C PHE A 22 -0.67 -3.60 12.68
N ALA A 23 0.42 -4.36 12.56
CA ALA A 23 0.64 -5.20 11.37
C ALA A 23 -0.51 -6.20 11.19
N LEU A 24 -0.93 -6.90 12.25
CA LEU A 24 -2.05 -7.84 12.20
C LEU A 24 -3.36 -7.14 11.78
N LEU A 25 -3.65 -5.97 12.36
CA LEU A 25 -4.83 -5.18 12.00
C LEU A 25 -4.84 -4.83 10.50
N PHE A 26 -3.72 -4.34 9.97
CA PHE A 26 -3.64 -3.92 8.58
C PHE A 26 -3.57 -5.09 7.61
N VAL A 27 -2.95 -6.22 7.99
CA VAL A 27 -3.01 -7.47 7.24
C VAL A 27 -4.45 -7.97 7.16
N ALA A 28 -5.19 -7.98 8.27
CA ALA A 28 -6.60 -8.37 8.26
C ALA A 28 -7.43 -7.47 7.33
N GLY A 29 -7.20 -6.16 7.37
CA GLY A 29 -7.82 -5.21 6.42
C GLY A 29 -7.45 -5.50 4.96
N ASN A 30 -6.17 -5.77 4.69
CA ASN A 30 -5.67 -6.12 3.36
C ASN A 30 -6.03 -7.55 2.90
N ILE A 31 -6.65 -8.36 3.74
CA ILE A 31 -7.28 -9.63 3.34
C ILE A 31 -8.77 -9.38 3.09
N ALA A 32 -9.46 -8.71 4.00
CA ALA A 32 -10.89 -8.46 3.89
C ALA A 32 -11.24 -7.57 2.68
N LEU A 33 -10.51 -6.47 2.48
CA LEU A 33 -10.83 -5.51 1.41
C LEU A 33 -10.69 -6.12 0.00
N PRO A 34 -9.63 -6.88 -0.34
CA PRO A 34 -9.58 -7.59 -1.62
C PRO A 34 -10.75 -8.53 -1.86
N GLN A 35 -11.18 -9.28 -0.84
CA GLN A 35 -12.31 -10.19 -1.01
C GLN A 35 -13.61 -9.43 -1.31
N LEU A 36 -13.82 -8.26 -0.71
CA LEU A 36 -14.96 -7.40 -1.06
C LEU A 36 -14.86 -6.88 -2.49
N CYS A 37 -13.67 -6.48 -2.94
CA CYS A 37 -13.47 -6.02 -4.31
C CYS A 37 -13.67 -7.15 -5.34
N HIS A 38 -13.34 -8.39 -5.02
CA HIS A 38 -13.54 -9.55 -5.89
C HIS A 38 -15.02 -9.91 -6.10
N LEU A 39 -15.95 -9.32 -5.33
CA LEU A 39 -17.40 -9.42 -5.62
C LEU A 39 -17.80 -8.72 -6.92
N VAL A 40 -16.95 -7.81 -7.41
CA VAL A 40 -17.14 -7.14 -8.70
C VAL A 40 -16.21 -7.79 -9.73
N PRO A 41 -16.69 -8.08 -10.96
CA PRO A 41 -15.82 -8.59 -12.03
C PRO A 41 -14.60 -7.69 -12.23
N TYR A 42 -13.41 -8.29 -12.32
CA TYR A 42 -12.12 -7.58 -12.42
C TYR A 42 -11.80 -6.61 -11.27
N GLY A 43 -12.49 -6.69 -10.14
CA GLY A 43 -12.32 -5.73 -9.05
C GLY A 43 -10.95 -5.77 -8.38
N GLY A 44 -10.28 -6.93 -8.34
CA GLY A 44 -8.92 -7.06 -7.78
C GLY A 44 -7.90 -6.22 -8.55
N PRO A 45 -7.64 -6.53 -9.84
CA PRO A 45 -6.72 -5.77 -10.68
C PRO A 45 -7.11 -4.29 -10.87
N THR A 46 -8.40 -3.97 -10.87
CA THR A 46 -8.87 -2.60 -11.13
C THR A 46 -8.80 -1.70 -9.90
N LEU A 47 -9.16 -2.23 -8.72
CA LEU A 47 -9.29 -1.44 -7.48
C LEU A 47 -8.05 -1.49 -6.60
N LEU A 48 -7.07 -2.34 -6.91
CA LEU A 48 -5.80 -2.50 -6.20
C LEU A 48 -5.91 -2.53 -4.65
N PRO A 49 -6.87 -3.28 -4.09
CA PRO A 49 -7.26 -3.17 -2.69
C PRO A 49 -6.15 -3.54 -1.70
N ILE A 50 -5.24 -4.43 -2.10
CA ILE A 50 -4.19 -5.00 -1.23
C ILE A 50 -3.10 -4.00 -0.83
N TYR A 51 -3.00 -2.88 -1.54
CA TYR A 51 -2.04 -1.82 -1.24
C TYR A 51 -2.58 -0.79 -0.23
N PHE A 52 -3.90 -0.75 -0.02
CA PHE A 52 -4.53 0.32 0.72
C PHE A 52 -4.05 0.41 2.17
N PHE A 53 -4.14 -0.67 2.95
CA PHE A 53 -3.70 -0.62 4.34
C PHE A 53 -2.18 -0.67 4.49
N THR A 54 -1.45 -1.13 3.47
CA THR A 54 0.02 -1.03 3.44
C THR A 54 0.48 0.42 3.47
N LEU A 55 -0.18 1.31 2.68
CA LEU A 55 0.04 2.75 2.73
C LEU A 55 -0.19 3.29 4.15
N ILE A 56 -1.33 2.96 4.76
CA ILE A 56 -1.69 3.47 6.10
C ILE A 56 -0.69 2.99 7.17
N ALA A 57 -0.40 1.69 7.15
CA ALA A 57 0.55 1.04 8.06
C ALA A 57 1.92 1.70 8.01
N ALA A 58 2.48 1.83 6.81
CA ALA A 58 3.80 2.35 6.58
C ALA A 58 3.90 3.85 6.89
N TYR A 59 2.93 4.64 6.42
CA TYR A 59 2.96 6.10 6.56
C TYR A 59 2.76 6.52 8.02
N LYS A 60 1.82 5.90 8.74
CA LYS A 60 1.51 6.29 10.12
C LYS A 60 2.38 5.59 11.17
N TYR A 61 2.66 4.29 11.00
CA TYR A 61 3.29 3.48 12.04
C TYR A 61 4.75 3.13 11.73
N GLY A 62 5.22 3.51 10.54
CA GLY A 62 6.59 3.43 10.10
C GLY A 62 6.89 2.17 9.29
N PHE A 63 8.11 2.15 8.74
CA PHE A 63 8.56 1.15 7.78
C PHE A 63 8.36 -0.31 8.22
N ARG A 64 8.58 -0.62 9.51
CA ARG A 64 8.50 -2.02 10.00
C ARG A 64 7.07 -2.56 9.97
N VAL A 65 6.10 -1.77 10.43
CA VAL A 65 4.67 -2.15 10.34
C VAL A 65 4.25 -2.23 8.87
N GLY A 66 4.69 -1.26 8.07
CA GLY A 66 4.47 -1.24 6.62
C GLY A 66 5.01 -2.48 5.92
N LEU A 67 6.25 -2.87 6.19
CA LEU A 67 6.92 -4.01 5.55
C LEU A 67 6.26 -5.34 5.93
N LEU A 68 5.94 -5.54 7.21
CA LEU A 68 5.20 -6.72 7.65
C LEU A 68 3.85 -6.80 6.93
N THR A 69 3.12 -5.68 6.86
CA THR A 69 1.85 -5.60 6.13
C THR A 69 2.05 -5.89 4.64
N ALA A 70 3.10 -5.33 4.04
CA ALA A 70 3.38 -5.41 2.62
C ALA A 70 3.68 -6.85 2.15
N VAL A 71 4.35 -7.63 2.98
CA VAL A 71 4.75 -9.01 2.67
C VAL A 71 3.68 -10.00 3.09
N LEU A 72 3.18 -9.90 4.33
CA LEU A 72 2.24 -10.89 4.86
C LEU A 72 0.89 -10.83 4.17
N SER A 73 0.41 -9.64 3.79
CA SER A 73 -0.90 -9.50 3.15
C SER A 73 -1.02 -10.31 1.85
N PRO A 74 -0.16 -10.11 0.83
CA PRO A 74 -0.25 -10.88 -0.42
C PRO A 74 0.06 -12.36 -0.23
N VAL A 75 1.00 -12.74 0.65
CA VAL A 75 1.31 -14.15 0.91
C VAL A 75 0.13 -14.87 1.54
N ILE A 76 -0.44 -14.31 2.61
CA ILE A 76 -1.58 -14.93 3.30
C ILE A 76 -2.81 -14.95 2.38
N ASN A 77 -3.08 -13.85 1.67
CA ASN A 77 -4.20 -13.80 0.75
C ASN A 77 -4.06 -14.84 -0.37
N HIS A 78 -2.85 -15.05 -0.89
CA HIS A 78 -2.56 -16.09 -1.87
C HIS A 78 -2.78 -17.49 -1.30
N ILE A 79 -2.26 -17.79 -0.11
CA ILE A 79 -2.42 -19.10 0.53
C ILE A 79 -3.90 -19.42 0.79
N LEU A 80 -4.68 -18.43 1.23
CA LEU A 80 -6.08 -18.64 1.61
C LEU A 80 -7.04 -18.67 0.41
N PHE A 81 -6.76 -17.92 -0.65
CA PHE A 81 -7.72 -17.67 -1.73
C PHE A 81 -7.18 -17.90 -3.13
N ALA A 82 -5.93 -18.37 -3.28
CA ALA A 82 -5.21 -18.48 -4.55
C ALA A 82 -5.12 -17.15 -5.33
N MET A 83 -5.21 -16.01 -4.61
CA MET A 83 -5.19 -14.66 -5.17
C MET A 83 -4.21 -13.76 -4.38
N PRO A 84 -3.31 -12.99 -5.02
CA PRO A 84 -2.99 -13.00 -6.45
C PRO A 84 -2.56 -14.39 -6.92
N SER A 85 -2.60 -14.68 -8.22
CA SER A 85 -2.06 -15.95 -8.74
C SER A 85 -0.55 -16.05 -8.50
N GLU A 86 -0.01 -17.26 -8.53
CA GLU A 86 1.43 -17.50 -8.32
C GLU A 86 2.31 -16.67 -9.28
N ALA A 87 1.87 -16.53 -10.54
CA ALA A 87 2.59 -15.79 -11.56
C ALA A 87 2.77 -14.30 -11.22
N VAL A 88 1.74 -13.66 -10.66
CA VAL A 88 1.77 -12.21 -10.39
C VAL A 88 2.18 -11.90 -8.93
N LEU A 89 2.22 -12.89 -8.05
CA LEU A 89 2.59 -12.72 -6.64
C LEU A 89 3.96 -12.01 -6.45
N PRO A 90 5.04 -12.34 -7.21
CA PRO A 90 6.31 -11.62 -7.10
C PRO A 90 6.19 -10.13 -7.39
N ILE A 91 5.43 -9.75 -8.42
CA ILE A 91 5.22 -8.35 -8.81
C ILE A 91 4.43 -7.61 -7.73
N ILE A 92 3.38 -8.23 -7.17
CA ILE A 92 2.60 -7.66 -6.06
C ILE A 92 3.49 -7.45 -4.83
N LEU A 93 4.35 -8.41 -4.48
CA LEU A 93 5.29 -8.28 -3.36
C LEU A 93 6.28 -7.13 -3.55
N ILE A 94 6.82 -6.97 -4.76
CA ILE A 94 7.71 -5.85 -5.11
C ILE A 94 6.98 -4.52 -4.96
N LYS A 95 5.83 -4.35 -5.62
CA LYS A 95 5.02 -3.11 -5.57
C LYS A 95 4.61 -2.77 -4.13
N SER A 96 4.15 -3.75 -3.37
CA SER A 96 3.74 -3.58 -1.97
C SER A 96 4.92 -3.16 -1.07
N THR A 97 6.11 -3.73 -1.27
CA THR A 97 7.32 -3.39 -0.51
C THR A 97 7.83 -2.00 -0.87
N LEU A 98 7.84 -1.64 -2.16
CA LEU A 98 8.16 -0.29 -2.63
C LEU A 98 7.20 0.75 -2.03
N LEU A 99 5.90 0.43 -1.99
CA LEU A 99 4.90 1.27 -1.35
C LEU A 99 5.20 1.48 0.13
N ALA A 100 5.53 0.41 0.88
CA ALA A 100 5.87 0.54 2.30
C ALA A 100 7.12 1.43 2.51
N GLY A 101 8.14 1.26 1.68
CA GLY A 101 9.35 2.09 1.69
C GLY A 101 9.05 3.56 1.39
N ALA A 102 8.37 3.83 0.28
CA ALA A 102 8.02 5.17 -0.15
C ALA A 102 7.12 5.89 0.87
N SER A 103 6.12 5.19 1.43
CA SER A 103 5.22 5.72 2.45
C SER A 103 5.97 6.13 3.71
N ALA A 104 6.85 5.26 4.22
CA ALA A 104 7.63 5.55 5.41
C ALA A 104 8.66 6.66 5.18
N LEU A 105 9.24 6.73 3.98
CA LEU A 105 10.13 7.83 3.59
C LEU A 105 9.38 9.16 3.55
N ALA A 106 8.24 9.21 2.85
CA ALA A 106 7.41 10.41 2.75
C ALA A 106 6.94 10.90 4.13
N ALA A 107 6.53 10.01 5.02
CA ALA A 107 6.18 10.34 6.39
C ALA A 107 7.34 10.99 7.17
N ARG A 108 8.57 10.48 6.98
CA ARG A 108 9.78 11.01 7.64
C ARG A 108 10.24 12.36 7.08
N THR A 109 10.12 12.56 5.77
CA THR A 109 10.58 13.79 5.11
C THR A 109 9.55 14.92 5.21
N VAL A 110 8.29 14.63 4.92
CA VAL A 110 7.20 15.62 4.88
C VAL A 110 6.67 15.94 6.28
N LYS A 111 6.71 14.97 7.22
CA LYS A 111 6.27 15.10 8.63
C LYS A 111 4.81 15.54 8.82
N THR A 112 4.03 15.59 7.74
CA THR A 112 2.62 15.94 7.73
C THR A 112 1.89 15.06 6.71
N VAL A 113 0.58 14.87 6.91
CA VAL A 113 -0.27 14.19 5.93
C VAL A 113 -0.76 15.23 4.92
N SER A 114 -0.23 15.17 3.70
CA SER A 114 -0.62 16.01 2.57
C SER A 114 -1.05 15.16 1.37
N LEU A 115 -1.98 15.69 0.57
CA LEU A 115 -2.49 15.00 -0.61
C LEU A 115 -1.37 14.75 -1.64
N LEU A 116 -0.46 15.71 -1.82
CA LEU A 116 0.69 15.58 -2.72
C LEU A 116 1.69 14.53 -2.26
N ALA A 117 1.92 14.39 -0.95
CA ALA A 117 2.82 13.35 -0.44
C ALA A 117 2.27 11.96 -0.72
N VAL A 118 0.96 11.74 -0.52
CA VAL A 118 0.32 10.47 -0.85
C VAL A 118 0.36 10.19 -2.35
N LEU A 119 0.14 11.19 -3.20
CA LEU A 119 0.29 11.05 -4.65
C LEU A 119 1.71 10.61 -5.03
N GLY A 120 2.72 11.29 -4.48
CA GLY A 120 4.13 10.97 -4.73
C GLY A 120 4.48 9.54 -4.34
N VAL A 121 3.95 9.06 -3.21
CA VAL A 121 4.10 7.66 -2.78
C VAL A 121 3.48 6.70 -3.80
N ILE A 122 2.26 6.95 -4.24
CA ILE A 122 1.54 6.09 -5.18
C ILE A 122 2.27 6.02 -6.53
N LEU A 123 2.65 7.18 -7.08
CA LEU A 123 3.40 7.23 -8.33
C LEU A 123 4.76 6.55 -8.21
N SER A 124 5.45 6.67 -7.07
CA SER A 124 6.76 6.06 -6.87
C SER A 124 6.71 4.53 -6.97
N TYR A 125 5.81 3.88 -6.21
CA TYR A 125 5.75 2.42 -6.25
C TYR A 125 5.21 1.90 -7.58
N GLN A 126 4.34 2.65 -8.24
CA GLN A 126 3.77 2.26 -9.52
C GLN A 126 4.78 2.37 -10.66
N LEU A 127 5.48 3.50 -10.78
CA LEU A 127 6.47 3.69 -11.85
C LEU A 127 7.65 2.72 -11.69
N ILE A 128 8.20 2.59 -10.48
CA ILE A 128 9.30 1.66 -10.20
C ILE A 128 8.80 0.22 -10.32
N GLY A 129 7.60 -0.07 -9.81
CA GLY A 129 6.99 -1.39 -9.87
C GLY A 129 6.73 -1.86 -11.29
N THR A 130 6.20 -0.99 -12.15
CA THR A 130 6.00 -1.28 -13.59
C THR A 130 7.32 -1.51 -14.31
N ALA A 131 8.40 -0.84 -13.92
CA ALA A 131 9.73 -1.14 -14.48
C ALA A 131 10.20 -2.56 -14.10
N PHE A 132 10.01 -2.99 -12.84
CA PHE A 132 10.30 -4.37 -12.43
C PHE A 132 9.40 -5.39 -13.11
N GLU A 133 8.12 -5.08 -13.23
CA GLU A 133 7.15 -5.93 -13.94
C GLU A 133 7.54 -6.12 -15.40
N TRP A 134 7.93 -5.05 -16.09
CA TRP A 134 8.44 -5.14 -17.45
C TRP A 134 9.69 -6.04 -17.54
N MET A 135 10.62 -5.93 -16.59
CA MET A 135 11.80 -6.81 -16.55
C MET A 135 11.45 -8.28 -16.32
N ILE A 136 10.39 -8.58 -15.56
CA ILE A 136 9.96 -9.95 -15.23
C ILE A 136 9.14 -10.56 -16.37
N GLU A 137 8.15 -9.82 -16.89
CA GLU A 137 7.25 -10.28 -17.95
C GLU A 137 7.93 -10.28 -19.32
N GLY A 138 8.97 -9.46 -19.52
CA GLY A 138 9.63 -9.28 -20.82
C GLY A 138 8.78 -8.50 -21.84
N ASP A 139 7.57 -8.10 -21.47
CA ASP A 139 6.60 -7.41 -22.32
C ASP A 139 6.16 -6.08 -21.70
N PHE A 140 6.49 -4.98 -22.40
CA PHE A 140 6.14 -3.64 -21.95
C PHE A 140 4.63 -3.37 -22.00
N TYR A 141 3.92 -3.96 -22.97
CA TYR A 141 2.48 -3.79 -23.13
C TYR A 141 1.73 -4.41 -21.94
N ILE A 142 2.16 -5.59 -21.46
CA ILE A 142 1.60 -6.23 -20.27
C ILE A 142 1.86 -5.35 -19.03
N ALA A 143 3.10 -4.93 -18.83
CA ALA A 143 3.48 -4.14 -17.65
C ALA A 143 2.74 -2.79 -17.58
N VAL A 144 2.58 -2.08 -18.70
CA VAL A 144 1.84 -0.82 -18.73
C VAL A 144 0.32 -1.04 -18.64
N GLN A 145 -0.18 -2.21 -19.09
CA GLN A 145 -1.59 -2.54 -18.96
C GLN A 145 -2.00 -2.62 -17.49
N ASP A 146 -1.22 -3.28 -16.63
CA ASP A 146 -1.50 -3.37 -15.18
C ASP A 146 -1.61 -1.97 -14.55
N PHE A 147 -0.67 -1.08 -14.91
CA PHE A 147 -0.72 0.32 -14.47
C PHE A 147 -2.03 1.02 -14.90
N ARG A 148 -2.43 0.88 -16.16
CA ARG A 148 -3.63 1.54 -16.70
C ARG A 148 -4.91 1.04 -16.05
N ILE A 149 -5.08 -0.28 -15.93
CA ILE A 149 -6.29 -0.86 -15.33
C ILE A 149 -6.38 -0.52 -13.84
N GLY A 150 -5.25 -0.33 -13.18
CA GLY A 150 -5.17 0.03 -11.76
C GLY A 150 -5.47 1.49 -11.44
N ILE A 151 -5.70 2.38 -12.43
CA ILE A 151 -5.98 3.81 -12.19
C ILE A 151 -7.13 4.05 -11.20
N PRO A 152 -8.29 3.37 -11.29
CA PRO A 152 -9.37 3.53 -10.32
C PRO A 152 -8.91 3.20 -8.89
N GLY A 153 -8.17 2.11 -8.72
CA GLY A 153 -7.57 1.73 -7.45
C GLY A 153 -6.57 2.75 -6.91
N MET A 154 -5.71 3.31 -7.79
CA MET A 154 -4.79 4.38 -7.42
C MET A 154 -5.52 5.63 -6.94
N LEU A 155 -6.64 6.02 -7.56
CA LEU A 155 -7.45 7.16 -7.12
C LEU A 155 -8.10 6.89 -5.76
N ILE A 156 -8.64 5.69 -5.54
CA ILE A 156 -9.20 5.27 -4.25
C ILE A 156 -8.12 5.30 -3.17
N GLN A 157 -6.95 4.75 -3.47
CA GLN A 157 -5.81 4.76 -2.56
C GLN A 157 -5.33 6.19 -2.27
N TRP A 158 -5.35 7.07 -3.27
CA TRP A 158 -4.91 8.45 -3.12
C TRP A 158 -5.84 9.24 -2.21
N PHE A 159 -7.11 9.36 -2.60
CA PHE A 159 -8.08 10.16 -1.86
C PHE A 159 -8.52 9.49 -0.56
N GLY A 160 -8.83 8.19 -0.60
CA GLY A 160 -9.22 7.41 0.57
C GLY A 160 -8.08 7.24 1.56
N GLY A 161 -6.87 6.96 1.08
CA GLY A 161 -5.69 6.85 1.93
C GLY A 161 -5.34 8.18 2.59
N TYR A 162 -5.39 9.29 1.84
CA TYR A 162 -5.24 10.63 2.41
C TYR A 162 -6.30 10.92 3.47
N ALA A 163 -7.59 10.70 3.16
CA ALA A 163 -8.69 10.98 4.08
C ALA A 163 -8.53 10.18 5.38
N LEU A 164 -8.24 8.88 5.28
CA LEU A 164 -8.02 8.02 6.44
C LEU A 164 -6.80 8.48 7.24
N LEU A 165 -5.65 8.68 6.60
CA LEU A 165 -4.44 9.19 7.27
C LEU A 165 -4.70 10.51 7.98
N LYS A 166 -5.45 11.43 7.37
CA LYS A 166 -5.79 12.73 7.95
C LYS A 166 -6.72 12.59 9.15
N ALA A 167 -7.73 11.72 9.06
CA ALA A 167 -8.66 11.44 10.14
C ALA A 167 -7.95 10.88 11.37
N ILE A 168 -6.97 9.99 11.15
CA ILE A 168 -6.21 9.37 12.24
C ILE A 168 -4.94 10.15 12.61
N ALA A 169 -4.61 11.26 11.94
CA ALA A 169 -3.34 11.98 12.14
C ALA A 169 -3.16 12.54 13.56
N LYS A 170 -4.25 12.71 14.31
CA LYS A 170 -4.24 13.26 15.68
C LYS A 170 -4.28 12.19 16.78
N LEU A 171 -4.57 10.94 16.41
CA LEU A 171 -4.58 9.76 17.28
C LEU A 171 -3.16 9.23 17.45
#